data_AF-A0A7J3WZ68-F1
#
_entry.id   AF-A0A7J3WZ68-F1
#
_cell.length_a   1.000
_cell.length_b   1.000
_cell.length_c   1.000
_cell.angle_alpha   90.00
_cell.angle_beta   90.00
_cell.angle_gamma   90.00
#
_symmetry.space_group_name_H-M   'P 1'
#
loop_
_entity.id
_entity.type
_entity.pdbx_description
1 polymer ?
#
loop_
_entity_poly.entity_id
_entity_poly.type
_entity_poly.pdbx_seq_one_letter_code
_entity_poly.pdbx_strand_id
1 'polypeptide(L)'
;MASLHLPLNILKKFVGLTPNRNKGKYSRHIHVVLSPVAINIYMNVKRWKDKWEAPEESKEIIDSLPHKKAIYKLQSRILKILRKAYFLANNQTINNLAGR
;
A
#
# COMPACT_ATOMS: atom_id res chain seq x y z
N MET A 1 -7.52 11.23 -12.74
CA MET A 1 -6.30 10.64 -13.34
C MET A 1 -5.45 10.01 -12.24
N ALA A 2 -4.92 8.80 -12.48
CA ALA A 2 -4.24 7.99 -11.47
C ALA A 2 -2.96 8.66 -10.95
N SER A 3 -2.96 9.09 -9.69
CA SER A 3 -1.82 9.77 -9.04
C SER A 3 -0.63 8.85 -8.74
N LEU A 4 -0.71 7.55 -9.07
CA LEU A 4 0.31 6.54 -8.77
C LEU A 4 1.65 6.76 -9.49
N HIS A 5 1.70 7.62 -10.50
CA HIS A 5 2.94 8.06 -11.14
C HIS A 5 3.85 8.88 -10.19
N LEU A 6 3.27 9.51 -9.16
CA LEU A 6 4.01 10.35 -8.22
C LEU A 6 5.03 9.54 -7.39
N PRO A 7 6.10 10.19 -6.88
CA PRO A 7 7.02 9.59 -5.92
C PRO A 7 6.30 9.03 -4.69
N LEU A 8 6.80 7.91 -4.15
CA LEU A 8 6.17 7.22 -3.00
C LEU A 8 6.00 8.15 -1.78
N ASN A 9 6.94 9.07 -1.55
CA ASN A 9 6.84 10.04 -0.46
C ASN A 9 5.70 11.05 -0.65
N ILE A 10 5.40 11.42 -1.90
CA ILE A 10 4.26 12.29 -2.24
C ILE A 10 2.96 11.50 -2.10
N LEU A 11 2.93 10.25 -2.57
CA LEU A 11 1.77 9.37 -2.41
C LEU A 11 1.42 9.15 -0.93
N LYS A 12 2.43 8.84 -0.10
CA LYS A 12 2.26 8.70 1.36
C LYS A 12 1.67 9.96 2.00
N LYS A 13 2.09 11.15 1.57
CA LYS A 13 1.45 12.39 1.99
C LYS A 13 0.00 12.46 1.51
N PHE A 14 -0.25 12.17 0.24
CA PHE A 14 -1.60 12.23 -0.32
C PHE A 14 -2.60 11.31 0.37
N VAL A 15 -2.16 10.16 0.89
CA VAL A 15 -3.03 9.17 1.55
C VAL A 15 -3.01 9.23 3.09
N GLY A 16 -2.40 10.27 3.68
CA GLY A 16 -2.36 10.43 5.13
C GLY A 16 -1.36 9.50 5.84
N LEU A 17 -0.50 8.80 5.10
CA LEU A 17 0.56 7.95 5.64
C LEU A 17 1.85 8.76 5.90
N THR A 18 1.69 9.92 6.51
CA THR A 18 2.82 10.73 6.99
C THR A 18 2.45 11.27 8.38
N PRO A 19 3.17 10.90 9.46
CA PRO A 19 2.79 11.32 10.80
C PRO A 19 2.93 12.85 10.88
N ASN A 20 1.90 13.53 11.37
CA ASN A 20 1.90 14.97 11.70
C ASN A 20 2.19 15.99 10.57
N ARG A 21 2.40 15.56 9.32
CA ARG A 21 2.86 16.48 8.26
C ARG A 21 1.77 17.02 7.34
N ASN A 22 0.59 16.41 7.34
CA ASN A 22 -0.42 16.79 6.34
C ASN A 22 -1.48 17.77 6.86
N LYS A 23 -1.53 18.14 8.14
CA LYS A 23 -2.54 19.08 8.69
C LYS A 23 -3.99 18.79 8.22
N GLY A 24 -4.36 17.51 8.03
CA GLY A 24 -5.66 17.11 7.48
C GLY A 24 -5.83 17.25 5.95
N LYS A 25 -4.84 17.80 5.23
CA LYS A 25 -4.78 17.88 3.77
C LYS A 25 -4.29 16.57 3.17
N TYR A 26 -5.13 15.54 3.22
CA TYR A 26 -4.93 14.28 2.51
C TYR A 26 -6.26 13.81 1.91
N SER A 27 -6.21 12.98 0.89
CA SER A 27 -7.41 12.38 0.32
C SER A 27 -8.00 11.38 1.30
N ARG A 28 -9.04 11.81 2.02
CA ARG A 28 -9.82 10.96 2.93
C ARG A 28 -10.38 9.74 2.21
N HIS A 29 -10.84 9.90 0.98
CA HIS A 29 -11.38 8.81 0.18
C HIS A 29 -10.37 7.68 -0.04
N ILE A 30 -9.14 8.00 -0.49
CA ILE A 30 -8.13 6.96 -0.73
C ILE A 30 -7.64 6.34 0.59
N HIS A 31 -7.55 7.12 1.66
CA HIS A 31 -7.23 6.59 2.99
C HIS A 31 -8.29 5.60 3.48
N VAL A 32 -9.58 5.91 3.26
CA VAL A 32 -10.72 5.04 3.59
C VAL A 32 -10.73 3.77 2.76
N VAL A 33 -10.18 3.77 1.54
CA VAL A 33 -10.04 2.54 0.72
C VAL A 33 -8.83 1.70 1.15
N LEU A 34 -7.69 2.33 1.45
CA LEU A 34 -6.47 1.63 1.86
C LEU A 34 -6.58 0.97 3.24
N SER A 35 -7.35 1.57 4.14
CA SER A 35 -7.46 1.10 5.54
C SER A 35 -8.11 -0.28 5.66
N PRO A 36 -9.29 -0.56 5.07
CA PRO A 36 -9.91 -1.88 5.09
C PRO A 36 -9.03 -2.96 4.49
N VAL A 37 -8.31 -2.68 3.39
CA VAL A 37 -7.42 -3.66 2.76
C VAL A 37 -6.28 -4.04 3.71
N ALA A 38 -5.63 -3.05 4.34
CA ALA A 38 -4.56 -3.30 5.31
C ALA A 38 -5.06 -4.03 6.56
N ILE A 39 -6.26 -3.69 7.05
CA ILE A 39 -6.90 -4.37 8.19
C ILE A 39 -7.23 -5.81 7.85
N ASN A 40 -7.78 -6.07 6.67
CA ASN A 40 -8.09 -7.44 6.24
C ASN A 40 -6.83 -8.29 6.10
N ILE A 41 -5.76 -7.73 5.53
CA ILE A 41 -4.46 -8.44 5.47
C ILE A 41 -3.96 -8.73 6.89
N TYR A 42 -3.99 -7.74 7.79
CA TYR A 42 -3.58 -7.93 9.18
C TYR A 42 -4.38 -9.05 9.86
N MET A 43 -5.71 -8.99 9.76
CA MET A 43 -6.61 -9.96 10.39
C MET A 43 -6.43 -11.36 9.83
N ASN A 44 -6.32 -11.49 8.50
CA ASN A 44 -6.16 -12.81 7.87
C ASN A 44 -4.81 -13.42 8.20
N VAL A 45 -3.71 -12.67 8.09
CA VAL A 45 -2.38 -13.19 8.42
C VAL A 45 -2.25 -13.51 9.90
N LYS A 46 -2.84 -12.69 10.78
CA LYS A 46 -2.79 -12.95 12.23
C LYS A 46 -3.66 -14.13 12.65
N ARG A 47 -4.86 -14.26 12.09
CA ARG A 47 -5.82 -15.32 12.46
C ARG A 47 -5.49 -16.67 11.81
N TRP A 48 -4.90 -16.65 10.63
CA TRP A 48 -4.66 -17.83 9.81
C TRP A 48 -3.17 -17.97 9.48
N LYS A 49 -2.29 -17.76 10.47
CA LYS A 49 -0.83 -17.70 10.28
C LYS A 49 -0.25 -18.86 9.47
N ASP A 50 -0.80 -20.06 9.66
CA ASP A 50 -0.34 -21.29 9.01
C ASP A 50 -1.05 -21.60 7.69
N LYS A 51 -2.19 -20.94 7.40
CA LYS A 51 -3.03 -21.21 6.21
C LYS A 51 -3.02 -20.07 5.20
N TRP A 52 -2.64 -18.86 5.61
CA TRP A 52 -2.61 -17.70 4.77
C TRP A 52 -1.19 -17.46 4.25
N GLU A 53 -1.01 -17.67 2.95
CA GLU A 53 0.24 -17.35 2.29
C GLU A 53 0.40 -15.82 2.20
N ALA A 54 1.21 -15.26 3.09
CA ALA A 54 1.62 -13.88 3.06
C ALA A 54 3.15 -13.79 2.92
N PRO A 55 3.65 -12.73 2.26
CA PRO A 55 5.08 -12.46 2.23
C PRO A 55 5.65 -12.45 3.65
N GLU A 56 6.80 -13.08 3.85
CA GLU A 56 7.47 -13.22 5.16
C GLU A 56 7.65 -11.87 5.86
N GLU A 57 8.09 -10.92 5.05
CA GLU A 57 8.17 -9.50 5.35
C GLU A 57 6.89 -8.94 6.01
N SER A 58 5.69 -9.39 5.61
CA SER A 58 4.39 -8.93 6.16
C SER A 58 4.03 -9.65 7.46
N LYS A 59 4.38 -10.93 7.58
CA LYS A 59 4.27 -11.68 8.84
C LYS A 59 5.12 -11.03 9.91
N GLU A 60 6.37 -10.68 9.59
CA GLU A 60 7.29 -9.98 10.50
C GLU A 60 6.71 -8.66 11.00
N ILE A 61 6.13 -7.83 10.13
CA ILE A 61 5.48 -6.57 10.52
C ILE A 61 4.32 -6.78 11.49
N ILE A 62 3.53 -7.84 11.25
CA ILE A 62 2.33 -8.16 12.02
C ILE A 62 2.70 -8.70 13.40
N ASP A 63 3.74 -9.53 13.47
CA ASP A 63 4.23 -10.13 14.71
C ASP A 63 5.04 -9.14 15.56
N SER A 64 5.80 -8.24 14.95
CA SER A 64 6.74 -7.35 15.66
C SER A 64 6.17 -6.01 16.10
N LEU A 65 5.05 -5.54 15.53
CA LEU A 65 4.54 -4.19 15.76
C LEU A 65 3.16 -4.17 16.45
N PRO A 66 2.90 -3.18 17.32
CA PRO A 66 1.55 -2.89 17.81
C PRO A 66 0.57 -2.66 16.65
N HIS A 67 -0.68 -3.10 16.81
CA HIS A 67 -1.73 -3.09 15.78
C HIS A 67 -1.70 -1.82 14.91
N LYS A 68 -1.83 -0.63 15.51
CA LYS A 68 -1.88 0.64 14.75
C LYS A 68 -0.63 0.87 13.89
N LYS A 69 0.55 0.52 14.38
CA LYS A 69 1.82 0.63 13.66
C LYS A 69 1.92 -0.42 12.54
N ALA A 70 1.45 -1.64 12.79
CA ALA A 70 1.40 -2.71 11.78
C ALA A 70 0.50 -2.31 10.60
N ILE A 71 -0.73 -1.84 10.87
CA ILE A 71 -1.66 -1.36 9.83
C ILE A 71 -1.03 -0.26 8.98
N TYR A 72 -0.43 0.75 9.62
CA TYR A 72 0.22 1.85 8.92
C TYR A 72 1.36 1.40 7.98
N LYS A 73 2.16 0.43 8.45
CA LYS A 73 3.25 -0.15 7.66
C LYS A 73 2.71 -0.99 6.50
N LEU A 74 1.65 -1.76 6.71
CA LEU A 74 0.96 -2.51 5.66
C LEU A 74 0.38 -1.57 4.59
N GLN A 75 -0.28 -0.48 4.98
CA GLN A 75 -0.78 0.55 4.05
C GLN A 75 0.36 1.12 3.18
N SER A 76 1.52 1.41 3.79
CA SER A 76 2.70 1.90 3.07
C SER A 76 3.23 0.88 2.05
N ARG A 77 3.17 -0.42 2.37
CA ARG A 77 3.57 -1.50 1.47
C ARG A 77 2.60 -1.67 0.32
N ILE A 78 1.30 -1.73 0.60
CA ILE A 78 0.25 -1.80 -0.42
C ILE A 78 0.45 -0.67 -1.43
N LEU A 79 0.66 0.55 -0.95
CA LEU A 79 0.92 1.71 -1.82
C LEU A 79 2.18 1.56 -2.68
N LYS A 80 3.25 0.99 -2.12
CA LYS A 80 4.49 0.69 -2.87
C LYS A 80 4.24 -0.36 -3.97
N ILE A 81 3.46 -1.40 -3.66
CA ILE A 81 3.09 -2.47 -4.60
C ILE A 81 2.20 -1.91 -5.72
N LEU A 82 1.16 -1.17 -5.38
CA LEU A 82 0.27 -0.52 -6.36
C LEU A 82 1.03 0.40 -7.30
N ARG A 83 1.98 1.20 -6.76
CA ARG A 83 2.86 2.02 -7.59
C ARG A 83 3.70 1.18 -8.54
N LYS A 84 4.35 0.11 -8.06
CA LYS A 84 5.12 -0.79 -8.92
C LYS A 84 4.26 -1.41 -10.02
N ALA A 85 3.08 -1.92 -9.67
CA ALA A 85 2.13 -2.49 -10.62
C ALA A 85 1.71 -1.48 -11.69
N TYR A 86 1.47 -0.22 -11.31
CA TYR A 86 1.17 0.87 -12.26
C TYR A 86 2.32 1.08 -13.27
N PHE A 87 3.57 1.15 -12.81
CA PHE A 87 4.71 1.29 -13.73
C PHE A 87 4.92 0.06 -14.62
N LEU A 88 4.75 -1.14 -14.09
CA LEU A 88 4.85 -2.37 -14.88
C LEU A 88 3.78 -2.40 -15.98
N ALA A 89 2.52 -2.12 -15.64
CA ALA A 89 1.43 -2.10 -16.60
C ALA A 89 1.63 -1.03 -17.68
N ASN A 90 2.07 0.19 -17.31
CA ASN A 90 2.29 1.26 -18.29
C ASN A 90 3.51 1.01 -19.18
N ASN A 91 4.59 0.44 -18.64
CA ASN A 91 5.76 0.07 -19.43
C ASN A 91 5.45 -1.07 -20.41
N GLN A 92 4.66 -2.07 -19.98
CA GLN A 92 4.15 -3.11 -20.88
C GLN A 92 3.26 -2.50 -21.98
N THR A 93 2.41 -1.54 -21.64
CA THR A 93 1.54 -0.87 -22.62
C THR A 93 2.35 -0.08 -23.65
N ILE A 94 3.43 0.59 -23.25
CA ILE A 94 4.34 1.31 -24.17
C ILE A 94 5.08 0.33 -25.08
N ASN A 95 5.62 -0.76 -24.54
CA ASN A 95 6.34 -1.77 -25.32
C ASN A 95 5.42 -2.48 -26.34
N ASN A 96 4.15 -2.70 -25.99
CA ASN A 96 3.17 -3.29 -26.91
C ASN A 96 2.73 -2.33 -28.03
N LEU A 97 2.89 -1.01 -27.88
CA LEU A 97 2.59 -0.02 -28.91
C LEU A 97 3.77 0.22 -29.87
N ALA A 98 5.01 0.00 -29.42
CA ALA A 98 6.22 0.18 -30.24
C ALA A 98 6.59 -1.06 -31.10
N GLY A 99 5.83 -2.16 -30.97
CA GLY A 99 6.06 -3.42 -31.69
C GLY A 99 5.06 -3.69 -32.83
N ARG A 100 4.36 -2.68 -33.35
CA ARG A 100 3.48 -2.78 -34.53
C ARG A 100 3.99 -1.91 -35.66
#